data_AF-A0A953PY14-F1
#
_entry.id   AF-A0A953PY14-F1
#
_cell.length_a   1.000
_cell.length_b   1.000
_cell.length_c   1.000
_cell.angle_alpha   90.00
_cell.angle_beta   90.00
_cell.angle_gamma   90.00
#
_symmetry.space_group_name_H-M   'P 1'
#
loop_
_entity.id
_entity.type
_entity.pdbx_description
1 polymer ?
#
loop_
_entity_poly.entity_id
_entity_poly.type
_entity_poly.pdbx_seq_one_letter_code
_entity_poly.pdbx_strand_id
1 'polypeptide(L)'
;MPRRTNGLSRRQFMRRTLGSGAAISLGSKLAGSAASPETKEDGRIIIHVAAPAGPAPYGAPAELSVPFAPRHLLDAAKMIVLAPSGGPVLAQFRPSILWPDGSVRWLAVVFEPEFGPGDYVLKTGTPRTGPDLVRTEDGLVRLDSGEIVFTVSRTDGMLEMFAAYGAGGEVTPILQGGAVGDLFLTRHDDKVFRASLGSKERKVIIEEKGPVRASLRLEGPCRSEDGEPLFNSIIRCVVYRGRPELFLTVTWINTTDRPSEQVRDIRLHFPFDFAPERLVIGCD
;
A
#
# COMPACT_ATOMS: atom_id res chain seq x y z
N MET A 1 -36.95 5.67 25.86
CA MET A 1 -35.59 5.13 26.01
C MET A 1 -35.53 3.74 25.38
N PRO A 2 -34.57 3.51 24.46
CA PRO A 2 -33.86 2.24 24.48
C PRO A 2 -32.33 2.39 24.33
N ARG A 3 -31.65 1.64 25.22
CA ARG A 3 -30.30 1.04 25.19
C ARG A 3 -29.23 1.65 24.28
N ARG A 4 -28.30 2.38 24.93
CA ARG A 4 -26.93 2.62 24.45
C ARG A 4 -26.20 1.27 24.30
N THR A 5 -25.82 0.90 23.10
CA THR A 5 -24.78 -0.10 22.85
C THR A 5 -23.42 0.56 23.10
N ASN A 6 -22.73 0.10 24.15
CA ASN A 6 -21.36 0.51 24.45
C ASN A 6 -20.42 -0.05 23.36
N GLY A 7 -20.18 0.74 22.31
CA GLY A 7 -19.07 0.50 21.39
C GLY A 7 -17.75 0.78 22.10
N LEU A 8 -16.92 -0.25 22.26
CA LEU A 8 -15.57 -0.13 22.83
C LEU A 8 -14.72 0.76 21.93
N SER A 9 -14.30 1.92 22.45
CA SER A 9 -13.36 2.83 21.79
C SER A 9 -11.93 2.27 21.88
N ARG A 10 -11.14 2.46 20.81
CA ARG A 10 -9.70 2.08 20.69
C ARG A 10 -8.85 2.45 21.93
N ARG A 11 -9.27 3.43 22.73
CA ARG A 11 -8.59 3.85 23.98
C ARG A 11 -8.65 2.82 25.12
N GLN A 12 -9.65 1.93 25.17
CA GLN A 12 -9.80 0.98 26.29
C GLN A 12 -8.97 -0.31 26.14
N PHE A 13 -8.51 -0.65 24.94
CA PHE A 13 -7.68 -1.84 24.71
C PHE A 13 -6.21 -1.62 25.11
N MET A 14 -5.70 -0.39 25.01
CA MET A 14 -4.27 -0.08 25.19
C MET A 14 -3.78 0.00 26.66
N ARG A 15 -4.64 -0.17 27.67
CA ARG A 15 -4.24 -0.01 29.10
C ARG A 15 -3.86 -1.31 29.83
N ARG A 16 -3.74 -2.46 29.16
CA ARG A 16 -3.53 -3.75 29.84
C ARG A 16 -2.22 -4.50 29.57
N THR A 17 -1.22 -3.91 28.93
CA THR A 17 0.07 -4.60 28.71
C THR A 17 1.24 -3.75 29.19
N LEU A 18 1.54 -3.85 30.49
CA LEU A 18 2.85 -3.48 31.06
C LEU A 18 3.42 -4.74 31.71
N GLY A 19 4.56 -5.22 31.20
CA GLY A 19 5.27 -6.37 31.75
C GLY A 19 6.35 -6.91 30.82
N SER A 20 7.58 -6.40 31.01
CA SER A 20 8.89 -7.02 30.79
C SER A 20 9.23 -7.71 29.46
N GLY A 21 10.09 -7.04 28.68
CA GLY A 21 11.35 -7.59 28.16
C GLY A 21 11.32 -8.80 27.24
N ALA A 22 11.18 -8.56 25.93
CA ALA A 22 11.86 -9.29 24.85
C ALA A 22 11.72 -8.49 23.55
N ALA A 23 12.81 -8.34 22.80
CA ALA A 23 12.80 -7.70 21.48
C ALA A 23 11.96 -8.55 20.51
N ILE A 24 10.73 -8.12 20.29
CA ILE A 24 9.85 -8.64 19.25
C ILE A 24 9.91 -7.61 18.13
N SER A 25 10.30 -8.04 16.92
CA SER A 25 10.00 -7.26 15.72
C SER A 25 8.49 -7.09 15.67
N LEU A 26 8.01 -5.91 16.06
CA LEU A 26 6.63 -5.50 15.83
C LEU A 26 6.48 -5.31 14.33
N GLY A 27 6.28 -6.41 13.62
CA GLY A 27 5.57 -6.43 12.35
C GLY A 27 4.17 -5.93 12.65
N SER A 28 3.96 -4.67 12.35
CA SER A 28 2.73 -3.94 12.51
C SER A 28 1.68 -4.44 11.55
N LYS A 29 0.52 -4.74 12.13
CA LYS A 29 -0.68 -5.18 11.45
C LYS A 29 -1.60 -3.96 11.29
N LEU A 30 -1.51 -3.24 10.18
CA LEU A 30 -2.73 -2.99 9.41
C LEU A 30 -3.12 -4.35 8.84
N ALA A 31 -3.82 -5.13 9.68
CA ALA A 31 -4.29 -6.45 9.34
C ALA A 31 -5.20 -6.30 8.13
N GLY A 32 -4.70 -6.67 6.94
CA GLY A 32 -5.56 -7.23 5.92
C GLY A 32 -6.47 -8.23 6.63
N SER A 33 -7.77 -8.06 6.45
CA SER A 33 -8.70 -9.02 7.03
C SER A 33 -8.34 -10.39 6.49
N ALA A 34 -7.99 -11.32 7.38
CA ALA A 34 -7.57 -12.66 7.00
C ALA A 34 -8.78 -13.34 6.33
N ALA A 35 -8.72 -13.45 5.01
CA ALA A 35 -9.72 -14.16 4.25
C ALA A 35 -9.26 -15.59 3.96
N SER A 36 -10.09 -16.56 4.34
CA SER A 36 -9.80 -17.98 4.13
C SER A 36 -10.67 -18.54 3.00
N PRO A 37 -10.09 -19.24 2.01
CA PRO A 37 -10.86 -19.89 0.97
C PRO A 37 -11.43 -21.24 1.41
N GLU A 38 -12.72 -21.48 1.19
CA GLU A 38 -13.33 -22.83 1.20
C GLU A 38 -13.77 -23.22 -0.22
N THR A 39 -13.37 -24.41 -0.68
CA THR A 39 -13.72 -24.94 -2.00
C THR A 39 -15.00 -25.76 -1.92
N LYS A 40 -16.01 -25.43 -2.74
CA LYS A 40 -17.16 -26.32 -3.00
C LYS A 40 -17.19 -26.72 -4.49
N GLU A 41 -17.68 -27.93 -4.76
CA GLU A 41 -17.86 -28.50 -6.11
C GLU A 41 -18.79 -27.62 -6.98
N ASP A 42 -18.25 -26.59 -7.64
CA ASP A 42 -18.83 -25.90 -8.83
C ASP A 42 -17.85 -24.84 -9.44
N GLY A 43 -16.54 -24.95 -9.18
CA GLY A 43 -15.57 -23.90 -9.57
C GLY A 43 -15.75 -22.58 -8.82
N ARG A 44 -16.47 -22.59 -7.69
CA ARG A 44 -16.69 -21.44 -6.79
C ARG A 44 -15.86 -21.60 -5.53
N ILE A 45 -15.22 -20.51 -5.12
CA ILE A 45 -14.40 -20.44 -3.91
C ILE A 45 -15.01 -19.39 -3.01
N ILE A 46 -15.39 -19.77 -1.79
CA ILE A 46 -15.93 -18.85 -0.79
C ILE A 46 -14.73 -18.14 -0.15
N ILE A 47 -14.78 -16.81 -0.10
CA ILE A 47 -13.80 -15.95 0.55
C ILE A 47 -14.47 -15.38 1.81
N HIS A 48 -14.06 -15.87 2.97
CA HIS A 48 -14.56 -15.37 4.26
C HIS A 48 -13.86 -14.07 4.63
N VAL A 49 -14.50 -12.91 4.46
CA VAL A 49 -13.91 -11.62 4.85
C VAL A 49 -14.28 -11.31 6.29
N ALA A 50 -13.29 -11.29 7.20
CA ALA A 50 -13.47 -10.99 8.62
C ALA A 50 -13.51 -9.48 8.92
N ALA A 51 -13.91 -9.10 10.14
CA ALA A 51 -13.78 -7.73 10.62
C ALA A 51 -12.35 -7.44 11.14
N PRO A 52 -11.84 -6.20 11.02
CA PRO A 52 -12.43 -5.06 10.33
C PRO A 52 -12.12 -5.10 8.82
N ALA A 53 -13.14 -5.28 8.00
CA ALA A 53 -13.08 -5.12 6.55
C ALA A 53 -14.22 -4.21 6.13
N GLY A 54 -14.03 -3.43 5.07
CA GLY A 54 -15.03 -2.49 4.60
C GLY A 54 -14.41 -1.26 3.98
N PRO A 55 -15.24 -0.35 3.45
CA PRO A 55 -14.78 0.91 2.92
C PRO A 55 -14.04 1.74 3.98
N ALA A 56 -13.20 2.66 3.49
CA ALA A 56 -12.55 3.66 4.32
C ALA A 56 -13.57 4.49 5.14
N PRO A 57 -13.15 5.10 6.27
CA PRO A 57 -11.80 5.07 6.85
C PRO A 57 -11.60 3.95 7.89
N TYR A 58 -12.57 3.06 8.08
CA TYR A 58 -12.57 2.12 9.22
C TYR A 58 -12.36 0.66 8.85
N GLY A 59 -12.73 0.23 7.64
CA GLY A 59 -12.50 -1.15 7.19
C GLY A 59 -11.15 -1.30 6.49
N ALA A 60 -10.58 -2.51 6.47
CA ALA A 60 -9.39 -2.84 5.69
C ALA A 60 -9.76 -3.37 4.27
N PRO A 61 -8.87 -3.19 3.27
CA PRO A 61 -9.03 -3.85 1.98
C PRO A 61 -8.90 -5.37 2.17
N ALA A 62 -9.51 -6.15 1.26
CA ALA A 62 -9.40 -7.59 1.26
C ALA A 62 -8.24 -8.03 0.37
N GLU A 63 -7.27 -8.72 0.96
CA GLU A 63 -6.11 -9.26 0.26
C GLU A 63 -5.89 -10.72 0.64
N LEU A 64 -5.78 -11.58 -0.37
CA LEU A 64 -5.55 -13.00 -0.16
C LEU A 64 -4.88 -13.65 -1.36
N SER A 65 -4.37 -14.86 -1.14
CA SER A 65 -3.90 -15.74 -2.21
C SER A 65 -4.74 -17.00 -2.24
N VAL A 66 -5.28 -17.32 -3.41
CA VAL A 66 -6.13 -18.50 -3.60
C VAL A 66 -5.35 -19.56 -4.40
N PRO A 67 -5.19 -20.78 -3.87
CA PRO A 67 -4.50 -21.85 -4.57
C PRO A 67 -5.40 -22.50 -5.63
N PHE A 68 -4.79 -22.89 -6.75
CA PHE A 68 -5.44 -23.67 -7.80
C PHE A 68 -4.59 -24.90 -8.15
N ALA A 69 -5.26 -26.02 -8.39
CA ALA A 69 -4.61 -27.23 -8.87
C ALA A 69 -4.13 -27.05 -10.33
N PRO A 70 -3.12 -27.82 -10.78
CA PRO A 70 -2.64 -27.75 -12.17
C PRO A 70 -3.79 -27.85 -13.17
N ARG A 71 -3.70 -27.08 -14.26
CA ARG A 71 -4.69 -26.96 -15.35
C ARG A 71 -6.07 -26.42 -14.99
N HIS A 72 -6.32 -25.96 -13.75
CA HIS A 72 -7.65 -25.45 -13.35
C HIS A 72 -7.88 -23.98 -13.68
N LEU A 73 -6.84 -23.14 -13.62
CA LEU A 73 -6.94 -21.72 -13.93
C LEU A 73 -5.84 -21.34 -14.94
N LEU A 74 -6.24 -21.12 -16.19
CA LEU A 74 -5.35 -20.68 -17.26
C LEU A 74 -5.41 -19.16 -17.50
N ASP A 75 -6.56 -18.55 -17.22
CA ASP A 75 -6.81 -17.14 -17.51
C ASP A 75 -7.43 -16.45 -16.29
N ALA A 76 -6.60 -15.72 -15.56
CA ALA A 76 -7.03 -14.94 -14.39
C ALA A 76 -7.93 -13.74 -14.76
N ALA A 77 -7.93 -13.29 -16.01
CA ALA A 77 -8.72 -12.12 -16.43
C ALA A 77 -10.23 -12.41 -16.44
N LYS A 78 -10.64 -13.69 -16.43
CA LYS A 78 -12.05 -14.11 -16.34
C LYS A 78 -12.55 -14.24 -14.91
N MET A 79 -11.70 -14.02 -13.91
CA MET A 79 -12.09 -14.14 -12.51
C MET A 79 -12.89 -12.91 -12.06
N ILE A 80 -13.85 -13.16 -11.19
CA ILE A 80 -14.65 -12.13 -10.53
C ILE A 80 -14.83 -12.48 -9.06
N VAL A 81 -15.01 -11.44 -8.24
CA VAL A 81 -15.49 -11.59 -6.86
C VAL A 81 -16.93 -11.09 -6.81
N LEU A 82 -17.82 -11.89 -6.24
CA LEU A 82 -19.19 -11.51 -5.95
C LEU A 82 -19.32 -11.10 -4.49
N ALA A 83 -20.04 -10.01 -4.24
CA ALA A 83 -20.49 -9.60 -2.92
C ALA A 83 -21.47 -10.63 -2.32
N PRO A 84 -21.73 -10.58 -0.99
CA PRO A 84 -22.79 -11.37 -0.37
C PRO A 84 -24.17 -11.20 -1.01
N SER A 85 -24.43 -10.04 -1.62
CA SER A 85 -25.66 -9.73 -2.37
C SER A 85 -25.72 -10.34 -3.77
N GLY A 86 -24.63 -10.94 -4.25
CA GLY A 86 -24.52 -11.61 -5.55
C GLY A 86 -23.99 -10.74 -6.70
N GLY A 87 -23.84 -9.43 -6.50
CA GLY A 87 -23.29 -8.51 -7.51
C GLY A 87 -21.76 -8.55 -7.60
N PRO A 88 -21.15 -8.34 -8.79
CA PRO A 88 -19.70 -8.28 -8.92
C PRO A 88 -19.12 -7.03 -8.25
N VAL A 89 -18.07 -7.21 -7.45
CA VAL A 89 -17.28 -6.09 -6.91
C VAL A 89 -16.09 -5.78 -7.80
N LEU A 90 -15.54 -4.56 -7.67
CA LEU A 90 -14.30 -4.22 -8.36
C LEU A 90 -13.16 -5.02 -7.70
N ALA A 91 -12.53 -5.90 -8.47
CA ALA A 91 -11.50 -6.80 -8.00
C ALA A 91 -10.31 -6.79 -8.97
N GLN A 92 -9.15 -7.15 -8.44
CA GLN A 92 -7.88 -7.17 -9.14
C GLN A 92 -7.18 -8.49 -8.87
N PHE A 93 -6.66 -9.09 -9.95
CA PHE A 93 -6.14 -10.44 -9.95
C PHE A 93 -4.73 -10.47 -10.53
N ARG A 94 -3.81 -11.16 -9.86
CA ARG A 94 -2.45 -11.36 -10.37
C ARG A 94 -2.00 -12.80 -10.13
N PRO A 95 -1.65 -13.57 -11.17
CA PRO A 95 -0.93 -14.83 -10.98
C PRO A 95 0.36 -14.55 -10.21
N SER A 96 0.47 -15.09 -9.01
CA SER A 96 1.68 -14.92 -8.17
C SER A 96 2.67 -16.03 -8.38
N ILE A 97 2.19 -17.26 -8.63
CA ILE A 97 3.02 -18.42 -8.95
C ILE A 97 2.29 -19.24 -10.01
N LEU A 98 3.05 -19.74 -10.99
CA LEU A 98 2.57 -20.65 -12.03
C LEU A 98 3.07 -22.07 -11.78
N TRP A 99 2.31 -23.05 -12.24
CA TRP A 99 2.76 -24.43 -12.43
C TRP A 99 3.65 -24.54 -13.69
N PRO A 100 4.46 -25.60 -13.82
CA PRO A 100 5.28 -25.83 -15.03
C PRO A 100 4.48 -25.90 -16.34
N ASP A 101 3.19 -26.24 -16.27
CA ASP A 101 2.26 -26.26 -17.42
C ASP A 101 1.70 -24.87 -17.79
N GLY A 102 2.12 -23.81 -17.09
CA GLY A 102 1.67 -22.44 -17.29
C GLY A 102 0.36 -22.08 -16.58
N SER A 103 -0.33 -23.04 -15.97
CA SER A 103 -1.54 -22.75 -15.18
C SER A 103 -1.22 -22.04 -13.87
N VAL A 104 -2.15 -21.25 -13.36
CA VAL A 104 -1.99 -20.51 -12.10
C VAL A 104 -1.97 -21.50 -10.94
N ARG A 105 -0.95 -21.43 -10.10
CA ARG A 105 -0.84 -22.16 -8.84
C ARG A 105 -1.37 -21.33 -7.67
N TRP A 106 -1.00 -20.06 -7.63
CA TRP A 106 -1.45 -19.11 -6.61
C TRP A 106 -1.91 -17.82 -7.29
N LEU A 107 -3.17 -17.48 -7.08
CA LEU A 107 -3.77 -16.25 -7.56
C LEU A 107 -3.82 -15.24 -6.41
N ALA A 108 -3.12 -14.12 -6.53
CA ALA A 108 -3.35 -12.99 -5.65
C ALA A 108 -4.66 -12.31 -6.04
N VAL A 109 -5.51 -12.07 -5.05
CA VAL A 109 -6.81 -11.44 -5.18
C VAL A 109 -6.83 -10.22 -4.25
N VAL A 110 -7.18 -9.08 -4.82
CA VAL A 110 -7.35 -7.82 -4.08
C VAL A 110 -8.66 -7.19 -4.48
N PHE A 111 -9.49 -6.83 -3.51
CA PHE A 111 -10.74 -6.11 -3.76
C PHE A 111 -11.09 -5.23 -2.56
N GLU A 112 -11.89 -4.20 -2.80
CA GLU A 112 -12.48 -3.39 -1.74
C GLU A 112 -13.80 -4.06 -1.30
N PRO A 113 -13.93 -4.52 -0.05
CA PRO A 113 -15.16 -5.14 0.44
C PRO A 113 -16.20 -4.05 0.74
N GLU A 114 -16.78 -3.46 -0.31
CA GLU A 114 -17.75 -2.33 -0.23
C GLU A 114 -18.93 -2.61 0.73
N PHE A 115 -19.26 -3.89 0.95
CA PHE A 115 -20.36 -4.34 1.83
C PHE A 115 -19.90 -4.77 3.24
N GLY A 116 -18.63 -4.53 3.58
CA GLY A 116 -18.06 -4.93 4.86
C GLY A 116 -17.73 -6.43 4.95
N PRO A 117 -17.57 -6.96 6.18
CA PRO A 117 -17.26 -8.36 6.43
C PRO A 117 -18.40 -9.29 5.98
N GLY A 118 -18.06 -10.50 5.56
CA GLY A 118 -19.02 -11.51 5.10
C GLY A 118 -18.43 -12.48 4.08
N ASP A 119 -19.27 -13.32 3.51
CA ASP A 119 -18.88 -14.32 2.52
C ASP A 119 -18.95 -13.75 1.11
N TYR A 120 -17.79 -13.62 0.48
CA TYR A 120 -17.65 -13.26 -0.92
C TYR A 120 -17.42 -14.53 -1.74
N VAL A 121 -17.68 -14.50 -3.04
CA VAL A 121 -17.49 -15.68 -3.91
C VAL A 121 -16.57 -15.34 -5.08
N LEU A 122 -15.45 -16.04 -5.14
CA LEU A 122 -14.55 -16.05 -6.30
C LEU A 122 -15.00 -17.12 -7.30
N LYS A 123 -15.23 -16.71 -8.54
CA LYS A 123 -15.59 -17.60 -9.64
C LYS A 123 -15.24 -16.98 -11.00
N THR A 124 -15.44 -17.71 -12.08
CA THR A 124 -15.37 -17.15 -13.43
C THR A 124 -16.63 -16.35 -13.76
N GLY A 125 -16.48 -15.29 -14.57
CA GLY A 125 -17.58 -14.47 -15.05
C GLY A 125 -17.11 -13.24 -15.82
N THR A 126 -17.97 -12.23 -15.92
CA THR A 126 -17.67 -10.96 -16.58
C THR A 126 -17.16 -9.94 -15.54
N PRO A 127 -15.90 -9.51 -15.61
CA PRO A 127 -15.33 -8.59 -14.63
C PRO A 127 -16.00 -7.21 -14.65
N ARG A 128 -16.18 -6.64 -13.45
CA ARG A 128 -16.41 -5.19 -13.29
C ARG A 128 -15.09 -4.49 -13.59
N THR A 129 -15.10 -3.53 -14.51
CA THR A 129 -13.92 -2.75 -14.90
C THR A 129 -13.89 -1.39 -14.21
N GLY A 130 -12.71 -0.79 -14.14
CA GLY A 130 -12.49 0.56 -13.64
C GLY A 130 -11.19 1.13 -14.21
N PRO A 131 -10.96 2.44 -14.12
CA PRO A 131 -9.72 3.05 -14.58
C PRO A 131 -8.56 2.66 -13.66
N ASP A 132 -7.34 2.57 -14.18
CA ASP A 132 -6.18 2.33 -13.32
C ASP A 132 -5.94 3.51 -12.35
N LEU A 133 -5.46 3.18 -11.14
CA LEU A 133 -5.09 4.17 -10.12
C LEU A 133 -3.74 4.83 -10.39
N VAL A 134 -2.98 4.35 -11.40
CA VAL A 134 -1.66 4.90 -11.75
C VAL A 134 -1.64 5.41 -13.19
N ARG A 135 -1.10 6.61 -13.36
CA ARG A 135 -0.89 7.26 -14.66
C ARG A 135 0.54 7.78 -14.77
N THR A 136 1.04 7.87 -16.00
CA THR A 136 2.34 8.47 -16.31
C THR A 136 2.13 9.52 -17.38
N GLU A 137 2.61 10.72 -17.13
CA GLU A 137 2.48 11.88 -18.01
C GLU A 137 3.65 12.83 -17.74
N ASP A 138 4.28 13.36 -18.79
CA ASP A 138 5.36 14.36 -18.70
C ASP A 138 6.49 14.04 -17.71
N GLY A 139 6.92 12.77 -17.64
CA GLY A 139 7.98 12.33 -16.74
C GLY A 139 7.55 12.17 -15.27
N LEU A 140 6.28 12.42 -14.96
CA LEU A 140 5.68 12.20 -13.65
C LEU A 140 4.95 10.86 -13.58
N VAL A 141 4.90 10.28 -12.39
CA VAL A 141 4.06 9.12 -12.08
C VAL A 141 3.09 9.51 -10.99
N ARG A 142 1.79 9.42 -11.29
CA ARG A 142 0.68 9.84 -10.43
C ARG A 142 -0.11 8.62 -9.96
N LEU A 143 -0.15 8.41 -8.65
CA LEU A 143 -1.08 7.51 -7.96
C LEU A 143 -2.29 8.33 -7.50
N ASP A 144 -3.49 7.88 -7.84
CA ASP A 144 -4.75 8.57 -7.53
C ASP A 144 -5.77 7.55 -7.02
N SER A 145 -6.10 7.62 -5.73
CA SER A 145 -7.11 6.74 -5.13
C SER A 145 -8.54 7.21 -5.37
N GLY A 146 -8.74 8.47 -5.80
CA GLY A 146 -10.01 9.20 -5.72
C GLY A 146 -10.23 9.93 -4.39
N GLU A 147 -9.38 9.72 -3.38
CA GLU A 147 -9.40 10.45 -2.10
C GLU A 147 -8.08 11.22 -1.85
N ILE A 148 -6.96 10.66 -2.32
CA ILE A 148 -5.64 11.27 -2.32
C ILE A 148 -4.97 11.13 -3.67
N VAL A 149 -4.05 12.05 -3.94
CA VAL A 149 -3.18 12.07 -5.10
C VAL A 149 -1.74 12.14 -4.63
N PHE A 150 -0.93 11.16 -5.03
CA PHE A 150 0.51 11.12 -4.76
C PHE A 150 1.26 11.11 -6.08
N THR A 151 2.16 12.08 -6.29
CA THR A 151 2.89 12.27 -7.54
C THR A 151 4.38 12.33 -7.28
N VAL A 152 5.16 11.65 -8.12
CA VAL A 152 6.62 11.70 -8.09
C VAL A 152 7.16 12.02 -9.47
N SER A 153 8.26 12.76 -9.53
CA SER A 153 9.07 12.87 -10.75
C SER A 153 9.96 11.64 -10.91
N ARG A 154 10.16 11.20 -12.16
CA ARG A 154 11.12 10.13 -12.47
C ARG A 154 12.56 10.55 -12.22
N THR A 155 12.86 11.84 -12.32
CA THR A 155 14.23 12.37 -12.36
C THR A 155 14.57 13.31 -11.21
N ASP A 156 13.57 13.85 -10.51
CA ASP A 156 13.75 14.96 -9.57
C ASP A 156 13.11 14.67 -8.22
N GLY A 157 13.74 15.16 -7.15
CA GLY A 157 13.25 15.10 -5.79
C GLY A 157 12.92 13.68 -5.28
N MET A 158 12.29 13.60 -4.10
CA MET A 158 11.69 12.35 -3.64
C MET A 158 10.19 12.28 -3.97
N LEU A 159 9.49 13.38 -3.75
CA LEU A 159 8.05 13.57 -3.86
C LEU A 159 7.80 14.91 -4.58
N GLU A 160 6.92 14.90 -5.57
CA GLU A 160 6.53 16.10 -6.33
C GLU A 160 5.31 16.77 -5.69
N MET A 161 4.29 15.97 -5.38
CA MET A 161 3.05 16.45 -4.78
C MET A 161 2.34 15.35 -4.00
N PHE A 162 1.76 15.73 -2.86
CA PHE A 162 0.73 14.98 -2.16
C PHE A 162 -0.49 15.88 -1.96
N ALA A 163 -1.67 15.43 -2.38
CA ALA A 163 -2.90 16.20 -2.34
C ALA A 163 -4.08 15.33 -1.88
N ALA A 164 -5.14 15.95 -1.41
CA ALA A 164 -6.41 15.28 -1.07
C ALA A 164 -7.57 15.88 -1.86
N TYR A 165 -8.61 15.08 -2.07
CA TYR A 165 -9.87 15.56 -2.59
C TYR A 165 -10.69 16.21 -1.48
N GLY A 166 -11.20 17.41 -1.74
CA GLY A 166 -12.19 18.05 -0.90
C GLY A 166 -13.61 17.55 -1.20
N ALA A 167 -14.59 17.99 -0.40
CA ALA A 167 -15.97 17.51 -0.50
C ALA A 167 -16.64 17.83 -1.84
N GLY A 168 -16.17 18.83 -2.58
CA GLY A 168 -16.65 19.19 -3.92
C GLY A 168 -15.90 18.50 -5.06
N GLY A 169 -14.93 17.63 -4.76
CA GLY A 169 -14.09 16.95 -5.74
C GLY A 169 -12.89 17.77 -6.22
N GLU A 170 -12.65 18.95 -5.64
CA GLU A 170 -11.44 19.73 -5.85
C GLU A 170 -10.21 19.03 -5.27
N VAL A 171 -9.10 19.05 -6.01
CA VAL A 171 -7.81 18.52 -5.52
C VAL A 171 -7.06 19.65 -4.83
N THR A 172 -6.84 19.52 -3.52
CA THR A 172 -6.11 20.48 -2.70
C THR A 172 -4.72 19.93 -2.37
N PRO A 173 -3.63 20.57 -2.84
CA PRO A 173 -2.28 20.19 -2.44
C PRO A 173 -2.07 20.31 -0.92
N ILE A 174 -1.58 19.25 -0.31
CA ILE A 174 -1.15 19.17 1.09
C ILE A 174 0.36 19.40 1.17
N LEU A 175 1.11 18.82 0.25
CA LEU A 175 2.56 18.95 0.07
C LEU A 175 2.82 19.21 -1.42
N GLN A 176 3.60 20.24 -1.80
CA GLN A 176 3.90 20.53 -3.21
C GLN A 176 5.28 21.15 -3.44
N GLY A 177 6.00 20.69 -4.48
CA GLY A 177 7.30 21.22 -4.93
C GLY A 177 8.48 20.22 -4.85
N GLY A 178 9.62 20.56 -5.46
CA GLY A 178 10.76 19.63 -5.63
C GLY A 178 11.49 19.19 -4.35
N ALA A 179 11.15 19.76 -3.19
CA ALA A 179 11.75 19.44 -1.88
C ALA A 179 10.73 19.05 -0.80
N VAL A 180 9.47 18.76 -1.17
CA VAL A 180 8.45 18.37 -0.20
C VAL A 180 8.49 16.87 0.06
N GLY A 181 9.34 16.43 0.98
CA GLY A 181 9.45 15.02 1.33
C GLY A 181 10.83 14.47 1.02
N ASP A 182 11.48 13.81 1.98
CA ASP A 182 12.75 13.13 1.73
C ASP A 182 13.02 12.03 2.76
N LEU A 183 13.87 11.08 2.37
CA LEU A 183 14.48 10.10 3.26
C LEU A 183 15.88 10.57 3.63
N PHE A 184 16.09 10.84 4.91
CA PHE A 184 17.35 11.24 5.50
C PHE A 184 18.01 10.05 6.20
N LEU A 185 19.31 9.88 5.96
CA LEU A 185 20.20 8.99 6.70
C LEU A 185 21.33 9.84 7.28
N THR A 186 21.47 9.89 8.60
CA THR A 186 22.57 10.59 9.26
C THR A 186 23.57 9.56 9.76
N ARG A 187 24.78 9.54 9.21
CA ARG A 187 25.87 8.65 9.64
C ARG A 187 26.42 9.11 11.00
N HIS A 188 27.17 8.24 11.69
CA HIS A 188 27.76 8.52 13.01
C HIS A 188 28.66 9.77 13.07
N ASP A 189 29.21 10.21 11.94
CA ASP A 189 30.04 11.42 11.80
C ASP A 189 29.22 12.67 11.45
N ASP A 190 27.90 12.62 11.68
CA ASP A 190 26.91 13.66 11.36
C ASP A 190 26.80 14.01 9.87
N LYS A 191 27.41 13.22 8.98
CA LYS A 191 27.22 13.36 7.54
C LYS A 191 25.81 12.89 7.15
N VAL A 192 25.10 13.75 6.42
CA VAL A 192 23.71 13.52 6.01
C VAL A 192 23.64 13.06 4.56
N PHE A 193 22.87 12.01 4.33
CA PHE A 193 22.57 11.44 3.01
C PHE A 193 21.06 11.48 2.78
N ARG A 194 20.66 11.78 1.54
CA ARG A 194 19.28 12.01 1.13
C ARG A 194 18.95 11.19 -0.11
N ALA A 195 17.73 10.64 -0.17
CA ALA A 195 17.25 9.95 -1.36
C ALA A 195 17.04 10.93 -2.53
N SER A 196 16.57 12.15 -2.26
CA SER A 196 16.39 13.18 -3.30
C SER A 196 17.68 13.52 -4.06
N LEU A 197 18.84 13.52 -3.41
CA LEU A 197 20.13 13.81 -4.05
C LEU A 197 20.60 12.70 -5.00
N GLY A 198 20.01 11.50 -4.89
CA GLY A 198 20.21 10.39 -5.82
C GLY A 198 19.15 10.30 -6.92
N SER A 199 18.25 11.28 -7.07
CA SER A 199 17.06 11.17 -7.93
C SER A 199 17.38 10.86 -9.40
N LYS A 200 18.51 11.34 -9.93
CA LYS A 200 18.93 11.09 -11.31
C LYS A 200 19.29 9.63 -11.60
N GLU A 201 19.67 8.88 -10.56
CA GLU A 201 20.03 7.46 -10.65
C GLU A 201 18.88 6.56 -10.19
N ARG A 202 17.81 7.17 -9.66
CA ARG A 202 16.67 6.46 -9.12
C ARG A 202 15.87 5.80 -10.23
N LYS A 203 15.48 4.54 -10.00
CA LYS A 203 14.49 3.82 -10.80
C LYS A 203 13.10 4.04 -10.21
N VAL A 204 12.17 4.42 -11.07
CA VAL A 204 10.73 4.54 -10.73
C VAL A 204 9.97 3.46 -11.48
N ILE A 205 9.53 2.44 -10.76
CA ILE A 205 8.98 1.19 -11.29
C ILE A 205 7.54 1.05 -10.81
N ILE A 206 6.58 0.96 -11.74
CA ILE A 206 5.20 0.61 -11.40
C ILE A 206 5.18 -0.91 -11.16
N GLU A 207 5.12 -1.33 -9.90
CA GLU A 207 5.06 -2.75 -9.53
C GLU A 207 3.66 -3.33 -9.74
N GLU A 208 2.63 -2.50 -9.55
CA GLU A 208 1.24 -2.92 -9.71
C GLU A 208 0.42 -1.80 -10.33
N LYS A 209 -0.27 -2.12 -11.44
CA LYS A 209 -1.17 -1.23 -12.17
C LYS A 209 -2.52 -1.91 -12.23
N GLY A 210 -3.52 -1.30 -11.59
CA GLY A 210 -4.87 -1.77 -11.71
C GLY A 210 -5.89 -0.86 -11.04
N PRO A 211 -7.17 -1.24 -11.14
CA PRO A 211 -8.27 -0.38 -10.72
C PRO A 211 -8.58 -0.46 -9.23
N VAL A 212 -8.06 -1.44 -8.48
CA VAL A 212 -8.29 -1.55 -7.02
C VAL A 212 -7.08 -1.09 -6.24
N ARG A 213 -5.88 -1.46 -6.69
CA ARG A 213 -4.62 -1.17 -6.02
C ARG A 213 -3.56 -0.80 -7.05
N ALA A 214 -2.75 0.20 -6.73
CA ALA A 214 -1.54 0.50 -7.48
C ALA A 214 -0.34 0.60 -6.53
N SER A 215 0.81 0.13 -7.01
CA SER A 215 2.08 0.15 -6.28
C SER A 215 3.18 0.76 -7.13
N LEU A 216 3.92 1.67 -6.52
CA LEU A 216 5.09 2.30 -7.09
C LEU A 216 6.33 1.97 -6.25
N ARG A 217 7.39 1.49 -6.87
CA ARG A 217 8.70 1.29 -6.27
C ARG A 217 9.67 2.37 -6.74
N LEU A 218 10.24 3.07 -5.78
CA LEU A 218 11.31 4.04 -5.95
C LEU A 218 12.60 3.41 -5.43
N GLU A 219 13.60 3.22 -6.28
CA GLU A 219 14.86 2.56 -5.90
C GLU A 219 16.05 3.41 -6.32
N GLY A 220 16.95 3.75 -5.40
CA GLY A 220 18.14 4.52 -5.74
C GLY A 220 19.06 4.79 -4.54
N PRO A 221 20.27 5.31 -4.80
CA PRO A 221 21.22 5.64 -3.75
C PRO A 221 20.75 6.83 -2.92
N CYS A 222 21.05 6.81 -1.63
CA CYS A 222 21.04 8.00 -0.80
C CYS A 222 22.41 8.66 -0.90
N ARG A 223 22.44 9.93 -1.31
CA ARG A 223 23.67 10.70 -1.51
C ARG A 223 23.74 11.87 -0.56
N SER A 224 24.95 12.24 -0.16
CA SER A 224 25.22 13.49 0.54
C SER A 224 25.45 14.65 -0.45
N GLU A 225 25.57 15.88 0.06
CA GLU A 225 25.70 17.09 -0.77
C GLU A 225 26.94 17.10 -1.67
N ASP A 226 28.03 16.46 -1.25
CA ASP A 226 29.25 16.30 -2.05
C ASP A 226 29.18 15.11 -3.02
N GLY A 227 28.05 14.41 -3.06
CA GLY A 227 27.79 13.28 -3.95
C GLY A 227 28.20 11.93 -3.38
N GLU A 228 28.81 11.84 -2.18
CA GLU A 228 29.16 10.54 -1.58
C GLU A 228 27.88 9.70 -1.37
N PRO A 229 27.85 8.44 -1.85
CA PRO A 229 26.75 7.51 -1.56
C PRO A 229 26.94 6.81 -0.20
N LEU A 230 25.84 6.40 0.42
CA LEU A 230 25.88 5.52 1.61
C LEU A 230 25.11 4.21 1.37
N PHE A 231 23.78 4.28 1.46
CA PHE A 231 22.88 3.14 1.26
C PHE A 231 22.03 3.32 0.02
N ASN A 232 21.59 2.22 -0.57
CA ASN A 232 20.45 2.25 -1.48
C ASN A 232 19.14 2.22 -0.68
N SER A 233 18.17 3.00 -1.11
CA SER A 233 16.81 2.98 -0.60
C SER A 233 15.86 2.32 -1.59
N ILE A 234 14.84 1.66 -1.06
CA ILE A 234 13.67 1.18 -1.77
C ILE A 234 12.47 1.72 -1.02
N ILE A 235 11.68 2.56 -1.67
CA ILE A 235 10.44 3.11 -1.11
C ILE A 235 9.28 2.61 -1.95
N ARG A 236 8.40 1.83 -1.34
CA ARG A 236 7.16 1.37 -1.96
C ARG A 236 6.00 2.23 -1.51
N CYS A 237 5.26 2.74 -2.47
CA CYS A 237 4.09 3.58 -2.28
C CYS A 237 2.88 2.81 -2.80
N VAL A 238 1.92 2.50 -1.94
CA VAL A 238 0.71 1.76 -2.30
C VAL A 238 -0.52 2.59 -1.98
N VAL A 239 -1.44 2.66 -2.93
CA VAL A 239 -2.77 3.25 -2.77
C VAL A 239 -3.84 2.24 -3.15
N TYR A 240 -5.01 2.40 -2.56
CA TYR A 240 -6.21 1.62 -2.85
C TYR A 240 -7.32 2.55 -3.30
N ARG A 241 -8.24 2.09 -4.13
CA ARG A 241 -9.37 2.92 -4.59
C ARG A 241 -10.25 3.36 -3.43
N GLY A 242 -10.67 4.61 -3.44
CA GLY A 242 -11.62 5.18 -2.47
C GLY A 242 -11.05 5.30 -1.06
N ARG A 243 -9.72 5.31 -0.95
CA ARG A 243 -9.01 5.28 0.33
C ARG A 243 -8.12 6.52 0.50
N PRO A 244 -8.23 7.25 1.63
CA PRO A 244 -7.38 8.41 1.92
C PRO A 244 -6.00 8.03 2.45
N GLU A 245 -5.65 6.74 2.49
CA GLU A 245 -4.35 6.27 2.99
C GLU A 245 -3.32 6.05 1.87
N LEU A 246 -2.09 6.52 2.12
CA LEU A 246 -0.89 6.14 1.37
C LEU A 246 -0.05 5.21 2.25
N PHE A 247 0.17 3.99 1.80
CA PHE A 247 1.03 3.03 2.48
C PHE A 247 2.46 3.18 1.98
N LEU A 248 3.39 3.46 2.90
CA LEU A 248 4.81 3.59 2.59
C LEU A 248 5.60 2.49 3.28
N THR A 249 6.38 1.73 2.50
CA THR A 249 7.37 0.80 3.03
C THR A 249 8.75 1.25 2.61
N VAL A 250 9.62 1.53 3.59
CA VAL A 250 11.00 1.94 3.36
C VAL A 250 11.92 0.78 3.69
N THR A 251 12.78 0.41 2.74
CA THR A 251 13.88 -0.53 2.94
C THR A 251 15.18 0.17 2.58
N TRP A 252 16.22 -0.01 3.38
CA TRP A 252 17.57 0.44 3.08
C TRP A 252 18.50 -0.75 2.97
N ILE A 253 19.48 -0.65 2.08
CA ILE A 253 20.45 -1.70 1.79
C ILE A 253 21.82 -1.08 1.95
N ASN A 254 22.63 -1.66 2.85
CA ASN A 254 24.04 -1.30 2.92
C ASN A 254 24.74 -1.75 1.63
N THR A 255 25.16 -0.77 0.82
CA THR A 255 25.84 -0.98 -0.46
C THR A 255 27.31 -0.55 -0.40
N THR A 256 27.83 -0.29 0.80
CA THR A 256 29.25 -0.02 1.02
C THR A 256 30.09 -1.30 0.95
N ASP A 257 31.40 -1.16 0.89
CA ASP A 257 32.36 -2.26 1.02
C ASP A 257 32.45 -2.79 2.46
N ARG A 258 31.92 -2.05 3.44
CA ARG A 258 31.90 -2.44 4.84
C ARG A 258 30.71 -3.36 5.12
N PRO A 259 30.90 -4.41 5.93
CA PRO A 259 29.81 -5.31 6.32
C PRO A 259 28.72 -4.59 7.14
N SER A 260 29.06 -3.47 7.79
CA SER A 260 28.13 -2.65 8.56
C SER A 260 28.54 -1.18 8.55
N GLU A 261 27.56 -0.30 8.60
CA GLU A 261 27.73 1.14 8.77
C GLU A 261 26.95 1.61 10.01
N GLN A 262 27.53 2.54 10.77
CA GLN A 262 26.86 3.13 11.93
C GLN A 262 26.06 4.35 11.51
N VAL A 263 24.75 4.29 11.70
CA VAL A 263 23.80 5.35 11.39
C VAL A 263 23.20 5.87 12.69
N ARG A 264 23.22 7.19 12.87
CA ARG A 264 22.68 7.90 14.04
C ARG A 264 21.18 8.16 13.90
N ASP A 265 20.69 8.42 12.68
CA ASP A 265 19.28 8.72 12.41
C ASP A 265 18.85 8.19 11.03
N ILE A 266 17.63 7.65 10.95
CA ILE A 266 16.94 7.33 9.70
C ILE A 266 15.56 7.98 9.80
N ARG A 267 15.24 8.88 8.87
CA ARG A 267 14.03 9.68 8.95
C ARG A 267 13.39 9.88 7.60
N LEU A 268 12.11 9.54 7.51
CA LEU A 268 11.25 10.03 6.45
C LEU A 268 10.61 11.34 6.92
N HIS A 269 10.87 12.43 6.21
CA HIS A 269 10.45 13.77 6.60
C HIS A 269 9.55 14.36 5.54
N PHE A 270 8.37 14.85 5.93
CA PHE A 270 7.44 15.58 5.07
C PHE A 270 7.15 16.96 5.70
N PRO A 271 7.60 18.06 5.08
CA PRO A 271 7.33 19.39 5.61
C PRO A 271 5.86 19.75 5.34
N PHE A 272 5.08 19.95 6.39
CA PHE A 272 3.67 20.32 6.28
C PHE A 272 3.40 21.63 7.00
N ASP A 273 2.73 22.57 6.33
CA ASP A 273 2.21 23.81 6.92
C ASP A 273 0.71 23.62 7.21
N PHE A 274 0.34 23.73 8.49
CA PHE A 274 -1.04 23.50 8.92
C PHE A 274 -2.01 24.57 8.40
N ALA A 275 -2.97 24.16 7.55
CA ALA A 275 -4.30 24.76 7.43
C ALA A 275 -5.27 23.81 6.68
N PRO A 276 -6.31 23.17 7.29
CA PRO A 276 -6.74 23.13 8.71
C PRO A 276 -6.45 21.79 9.47
N GLU A 277 -6.90 21.73 10.74
CA GLU A 277 -6.33 21.05 11.93
C GLU A 277 -6.36 19.50 12.05
N ARG A 278 -6.14 18.68 11.00
CA ARG A 278 -5.91 17.24 11.27
C ARG A 278 -5.16 16.46 10.20
N LEU A 279 -3.99 15.94 10.56
CA LEU A 279 -3.31 14.85 9.87
C LEU A 279 -3.15 13.68 10.86
N VAL A 280 -3.64 12.49 10.48
CA VAL A 280 -3.42 11.28 11.28
C VAL A 280 -2.25 10.52 10.65
N ILE A 281 -1.09 10.61 11.29
CA ILE A 281 0.09 9.81 10.92
C ILE A 281 0.08 8.57 11.81
N GLY A 282 -0.02 7.39 11.20
CA GLY A 282 0.24 6.11 11.85
C GLY A 282 1.61 5.62 11.39
N CYS A 283 2.51 5.35 12.34
CA CYS A 283 3.61 4.42 12.09
C CYS A 283 3.15 3.08 12.58
N ASP A 284 3.10 2.15 11.64
CA ASP A 284 2.92 0.75 11.90
C ASP A 284 4.31 0.17 12.19
#